data_AF-A0A972LCP2-F1
#
_entry.id   AF-A0A972LCP2-F1
#
_cell.length_a   1.000
_cell.length_b   1.000
_cell.length_c   1.000
_cell.angle_alpha   90.00
_cell.angle_beta   90.00
_cell.angle_gamma   90.00
#
_symmetry.space_group_name_H-M   'P 1'
#
loop_
_entity.id
_entity.type
_entity.pdbx_description
1 polymer ?
#
loop_
_entity_poly.entity_id
_entity_poly.type
_entity_poly.pdbx_seq_one_letter_code
_entity_poly.pdbx_strand_id
1 'polypeptide(L)' 'MSTVFDNDEAARYEAAVQAFLAGEYDAERFMALRLQHGVYGQRQEGVQMVRVKIPGGVLNAEQLLAI' A
#
# COMPACT_ATOMS: atom_id res chain seq x y z
N MET A 1 1.88 22.99 7.29
CA MET A 1 1.78 21.62 7.84
C MET A 1 2.45 20.73 6.82
N SER A 2 3.61 20.16 7.16
CA SER A 2 4.49 19.49 6.20
C SER A 2 3.77 18.33 5.49
N THR A 3 3.82 18.32 4.17
CA THR A 3 3.30 17.25 3.31
C THR A 3 4.14 15.99 3.56
N VAL A 4 3.63 15.04 4.37
CA VAL A 4 4.28 13.74 4.64
C VAL A 4 3.98 12.79 3.47
N PHE A 5 4.40 13.15 2.27
CA PHE A 5 4.42 12.23 1.13
C PHE A 5 5.88 11.95 0.81
N ASP A 6 6.35 10.76 1.18
CA ASP A 6 7.67 10.27 0.81
C ASP A 6 7.58 9.58 -0.56
N ASN A 7 7.96 10.32 -1.62
CA ASN A 7 8.01 9.77 -2.98
C ASN A 7 9.00 8.61 -3.10
N ASP A 8 10.04 8.55 -2.26
CA ASP A 8 11.01 7.47 -2.29
C ASP A 8 10.40 6.17 -1.74
N GLU A 9 9.48 6.26 -0.77
CA GLU A 9 8.74 5.10 -0.27
C GLU A 9 7.84 4.50 -1.35
N ALA A 10 7.10 5.34 -2.07
CA ALA A 10 6.24 4.90 -3.17
C ALA A 10 7.06 4.22 -4.28
N ALA A 11 8.18 4.82 -4.70
CA ALA A 11 9.07 4.24 -5.71
C ALA A 11 9.67 2.88 -5.28
N ARG A 12 10.04 2.74 -4.00
CA ARG A 12 10.52 1.46 -3.46
C ARG A 12 9.45 0.38 -3.48
N TYR A 13 8.21 0.73 -3.13
CA TYR A 13 7.10 -0.22 -3.17
C TYR A 13 6.80 -0.68 -4.61
N GLU A 14 6.79 0.26 -5.56
CA GLU A 14 6.62 -0.04 -6.98
C GLU A 14 7.69 -1.00 -7.50
N ALA A 15 8.97 -0.76 -7.19
CA ALA A 15 10.06 -1.65 -7.56
C ALA A 15 9.88 -3.07 -6.97
N ALA A 16 9.42 -3.17 -5.71
CA ALA A 16 9.14 -4.45 -5.08
C ALA A 16 7.98 -5.21 -5.75
N VAL A 17 6.95 -4.50 -6.21
CA VAL A 17 5.85 -5.09 -7.00
C VAL A 17 6.39 -5.63 -8.32
N GLN A 18 7.22 -4.86 -9.05
CA GLN A 18 7.81 -5.32 -10.30
C GLN A 18 8.71 -6.54 -10.12
N ALA A 19 9.54 -6.57 -9.08
CA ALA A 19 10.38 -7.73 -8.75
C ALA A 19 9.54 -8.99 -8.44
N PHE A 20 8.41 -8.83 -7.75
CA PHE A 20 7.48 -9.95 -7.53
C PHE A 20 6.82 -10.43 -8.82
N LEU A 21 6.35 -9.51 -9.68
CA LEU A 21 5.76 -9.86 -10.98
C LEU A 21 6.77 -10.52 -11.93
N ALA A 22 8.05 -10.15 -11.82
CA ALA A 22 9.15 -10.79 -12.56
C ALA A 22 9.58 -12.15 -11.98
N GLY A 23 9.05 -12.57 -10.82
CA GLY A 23 9.40 -13.82 -10.15
C GLY A 23 10.71 -13.78 -9.36
N GLU A 24 11.30 -12.59 -9.16
CA GLU A 24 12.53 -12.41 -8.38
C GLU A 24 12.26 -12.47 -6.87
N TYR A 25 11.06 -12.06 -6.45
CA TYR A 25 10.59 -12.21 -5.07
C TYR A 25 9.61 -13.38 -4.98
N ASP A 26 9.81 -14.23 -3.98
CA ASP A 26 8.82 -15.23 -3.63
C ASP A 26 7.60 -14.59 -2.93
N ALA A 27 6.52 -15.36 -2.82
CA ALA A 27 5.27 -14.91 -2.24
C ALA A 27 5.38 -14.54 -0.76
N GLU A 28 6.25 -15.20 0.01
CA GLU A 28 6.43 -14.93 1.44
C GLU A 28 7.10 -13.58 1.67
N ARG A 29 8.19 -13.32 0.94
CA ARG A 29 8.89 -12.04 0.92
C ARG A 29 7.99 -10.91 0.47
N PHE A 30 7.26 -11.10 -0.63
CA PHE A 30 6.35 -10.06 -1.12
C PHE A 30 5.17 -9.83 -0.18
N MET A 31 4.65 -10.88 0.47
CA MET A 31 3.63 -10.77 1.50
C MET A 31 4.10 -9.88 2.67
N ALA A 32 5.28 -10.14 3.22
CA ALA A 32 5.81 -9.33 4.31
C ALA A 32 5.92 -7.84 3.92
N LEU A 33 6.37 -7.58 2.69
CA LEU A 33 6.56 -6.22 2.17
C LEU A 33 5.22 -5.50 1.97
N ARG A 34 4.27 -6.10 1.25
CA ARG A 34 2.95 -5.47 1.00
C ARG A 34 2.12 -5.25 2.27
N LEU A 35 2.29 -6.10 3.29
CA LEU A 35 1.63 -5.92 4.59
C LEU A 35 2.11 -4.66 5.32
N GLN A 36 3.39 -4.32 5.22
CA GLN A 36 3.94 -3.09 5.82
C GLN A 36 3.31 -1.83 5.20
N HIS A 37 3.04 -1.88 3.89
CA HIS A 37 2.34 -0.81 3.16
C HIS A 37 0.80 -0.88 3.26
N GLY A 38 0.27 -1.79 4.09
CA GLY A 38 -1.16 -1.87 4.37
C GLY A 38 -2.00 -2.54 3.28
N VAL A 39 -1.39 -3.36 2.40
CA VAL A 39 -2.07 -4.14 1.38
C VAL A 39 -2.20 -5.59 1.83
N TYR A 40 -3.42 -6.04 2.08
CA TYR A 40 -3.74 -7.34 2.65
C TYR A 40 -4.45 -8.25 1.65
N GLY A 41 -4.14 -9.55 1.69
CA GLY A 41 -4.89 -10.56 0.96
C GLY A 41 -6.28 -10.74 1.58
N GLN A 42 -7.27 -11.03 0.73
CA GLN A 42 -8.62 -11.37 1.17
C GLN A 42 -8.93 -12.84 0.86
N ARG A 43 -9.94 -13.40 1.52
CA ARG A 43 -10.44 -14.76 1.23
C ARG A 43 -11.10 -14.86 -0.14
N GLN A 44 -11.54 -13.74 -0.69
CA GLN A 44 -12.07 -13.64 -2.04
C GLN A 44 -10.90 -13.53 -3.02
N GLU A 45 -10.98 -14.30 -4.09
CA GLU A 45 -9.96 -14.29 -5.13
C GLU A 45 -9.97 -12.95 -5.89
N GLY A 46 -8.80 -12.51 -6.33
CA GLY A 46 -8.65 -11.32 -7.18
C GLY A 46 -8.81 -9.97 -6.48
N VAL A 47 -9.07 -9.92 -5.17
CA VAL A 47 -9.21 -8.67 -4.41
C VAL A 47 -8.22 -8.57 -3.26
N GLN A 48 -7.87 -7.33 -2.91
CA GLN A 48 -6.99 -7.00 -1.79
C GLN A 48 -7.66 -5.91 -0.93
N MET A 49 -7.42 -5.92 0.37
CA MET A 49 -7.83 -4.85 1.26
C MET A 49 -6.68 -3.85 1.42
N VAL A 50 -6.99 -2.55 1.34
CA VAL A 50 -6.02 -1.46 1.51
C VAL A 50 -6.35 -0.68 2.76
N ARG A 51 -5.36 -0.56 3.66
CA ARG A 51 -5.46 0.25 4.88
C ARG A 51 -4.95 1.66 4.62
N VAL A 52 -5.85 2.64 4.58
CA VAL A 52 -5.52 4.06 4.48
C VAL A 52 -5.33 4.66 5.88
N LYS A 53 -4.21 5.37 6.09
CA LYS A 53 -3.93 6.07 7.35
C LYS A 53 -4.58 7.45 7.33
N ILE A 54 -5.45 7.71 8.31
CA ILE A 54 -6.10 9.01 8.51
C ILE A 54 -5.60 9.59 9.85
N PRO A 55 -4.70 10.59 9.84
CA PRO A 55 -4.20 11.21 11.06
C PRO A 55 -5.34 11.75 11.93
N GLY A 56 -5.44 11.28 13.17
CA GLY A 56 -6.50 11.69 14.10
C GLY A 56 -7.92 11.26 13.70
N GLY A 57 -8.09 10.47 12.64
CA GLY A 57 -9.41 10.05 12.14
C GLY A 57 -10.26 11.18 11.54
N VAL A 58 -9.67 12.34 11.27
CA VAL A 58 -10.39 13.51 10.75
C VAL A 58 -10.14 13.65 9.25
N LEU A 59 -11.23 13.79 8.49
CA LEU A 59 -11.23 14.10 7.07
C LEU A 59 -12.21 15.25 6.80
N ASN A 60 -11.88 16.09 5.82
CA ASN A 60 -12.86 16.97 5.20
C ASN A 60 -13.59 16.24 4.05
N ALA A 61 -14.61 16.90 3.46
CA ALA A 61 -15.40 16.31 2.39
C ALA A 61 -14.56 15.94 1.15
N GLU A 62 -13.59 16.77 0.76
CA GLU A 62 -12.71 16.51 -0.39
C GLU A 62 -11.80 15.31 -0.16
N GLN A 63 -11.25 15.16 1.04
CA GLN A 63 -10.39 14.04 1.41
C GLN A 63 -11.17 12.72 1.50
N LEU A 64 -12.44 12.76 1.93
CA LEU A 64 -13.31 11.59 1.91
C LEU A 64 -13.63 11.15 0.47
N LEU A 65 -13.84 12.09 -0.44
CA LEU A 65 -14.07 11.80 -1.86
C LEU A 65 -12.82 11.27 -2.58
N ALA A 66 -11.63 11.57 -2.05
CA ALA A 66 -10.35 11.13 -2.62
C ALA A 66 -9.93 9.71 -2.19
N ILE A 67 -10.65 9.10 -1.24
CA ILE A 67 -10.48 7.70 -0.82
C ILE A 67 -11.38 6.81 -1.67
#